data_AF-A0A8H9GYW1-F1
#
_entry.id   AF-A0A8H9GYW1-F1
#
_cell.length_a   1.000
_cell.length_b   1.000
_cell.length_c   1.000
_cell.angle_alpha   90.00
_cell.angle_beta   90.00
_cell.angle_gamma   90.00
#
_symmetry.space_group_name_H-M   'P 1'
#
loop_
_entity.id
_entity.type
_entity.pdbx_description
1 polymer ?
#
loop_
_entity_poly.entity_id
_entity_poly.type
_entity_poly.pdbx_seq_one_letter_code
_entity_poly.pdbx_strand_id
1 'polypeptide(L)' 'MKLHNILYLAGFASILISATQYFQNESSDKERDGLFVGHWAPTFFILGKIAEDKARLNRSLTE' A
#
# COMPACT_ATOMS: atom_id res chain seq x y z
N MET A 1 8.92 -11.78 -8.55
CA MET A 1 7.97 -10.66 -8.66
C MET A 1 8.73 -9.35 -8.66
N LYS A 2 8.27 -8.32 -9.39
CA LYS A 2 8.93 -7.00 -9.41
C LYS A 2 8.60 -6.23 -8.12
N LEU A 3 9.54 -5.42 -7.62
CA LEU A 3 9.41 -4.71 -6.32
C LEU A 3 8.18 -3.77 -6.27
N HIS A 4 7.86 -3.07 -7.36
CA HIS A 4 6.68 -2.21 -7.44
C HIS A 4 5.36 -2.98 -7.30
N ASN A 5 5.28 -4.23 -7.79
CA ASN A 5 4.08 -5.05 -7.63
C ASN A 5 3.83 -5.39 -6.15
N ILE A 6 4.88 -5.66 -5.38
CA ILE A 6 4.78 -5.96 -3.94
C ILE A 6 4.33 -4.71 -3.18
N LEU A 7 4.87 -3.54 -3.53
CA LEU A 7 4.48 -2.25 -2.93
C LEU A 7 3.02 -1.91 -3.20
N TYR A 8 2.54 -2.11 -4.43
CA TYR A 8 1.13 -1.93 -4.75
C TYR A 8 0.23 -2.93 -4.02
N LEU A 9 0.62 -4.21 -3.97
CA LEU A 9 -0.13 -5.23 -3.24
C LEU A 9 -0.21 -4.90 -1.74
N ALA A 10 0.88 -4.41 -1.15
CA ALA A 10 0.92 -3.97 0.24
C ALA A 10 0.01 -2.75 0.48
N GLY A 11 -0.03 -1.78 -0.44
CA GLY A 11 -0.95 -0.64 -0.39
C GLY A 11 -2.43 -1.08 -0.40
N PHE A 12 -2.81 -1.98 -1.31
CA PHE A 12 -4.16 -2.52 -1.36
C PHE A 12 -4.50 -3.39 -0.15
N ALA A 13 -3.55 -4.20 0.34
CA ALA A 13 -3.73 -5.01 1.54
C ALA A 13 -3.95 -4.13 2.79
N SER A 14 -3.23 -3.00 2.89
CA SER A 14 -3.41 -2.02 3.98
C SER A 14 -4.84 -1.47 4.02
N ILE A 15 -5.41 -1.16 2.86
CA ILE A 15 -6.79 -0.67 2.74
C ILE A 15 -7.79 -1.76 3.10
N LEU A 16 -7.60 -2.98 2.59
CA LEU A 16 -8.49 -4.11 2.88
C LEU A 16 -8.50 -4.45 4.38
N ILE A 17 -7.33 -4.50 5.03
CA ILE A 17 -7.24 -4.76 6.47
C ILE A 17 -7.96 -3.65 7.25
N SER A 18 -7.71 -2.38 6.89
CA SER A 18 -8.39 -1.22 7.49
C SER A 18 -9.91 -1.31 7.36
N ALA A 19 -10.41 -1.59 6.15
CA ALA A 19 -11.84 -1.71 5.88
C ALA A 19 -12.48 -2.89 6.61
N THR A 20 -11.82 -4.06 6.62
CA THR A 20 -12.35 -5.25 7.32
C THR A 20 -12.39 -5.06 8.84
N GLN A 21 -11.42 -4.32 9.43
CA GLN A 21 -11.47 -3.95 10.84
C GLN A 21 -12.59 -2.96 11.16
N TYR A 22 -12.89 -2.03 10.24
CA TYR A 22 -13.99 -1.09 10.38
C TYR A 22 -15.36 -1.79 10.38
N PHE A 23 -15.59 -2.75 9.48
CA PHE A 23 -16.86 -3.46 9.38
C PHE A 23 -17.09 -4.54 10.46
N GLN A 24 -16.03 -5.08 11.08
CA GLN A 24 -16.17 -6.18 12.05
C GLN A 24 -16.24 -5.75 13.53
N ASN A 25 -16.01 -4.48 13.87
CA ASN A 25 -15.90 -4.07 15.27
C ASN A 25 -17.03 -3.11 15.69
N GLU A 26 -17.85 -3.52 16.66
CA GLU A 26 -18.79 -2.65 17.40
C GLU A 26 -18.11 -1.91 18.58
N SER A 27 -16.81 -2.14 18.80
CA SER A 27 -16.07 -1.62 19.96
C SER A 27 -15.09 -0.49 19.59
N SER A 28 -15.37 0.71 20.09
CA SER A 28 -14.72 2.01 19.82
C SER A 28 -13.18 2.04 19.88
N ASP A 29 -12.54 1.22 20.73
CA ASP A 29 -11.07 1.26 20.88
C ASP A 29 -10.28 0.76 19.66
N LYS A 30 -10.85 -0.18 18.88
CA LYS A 30 -10.17 -0.77 17.70
C LYS A 30 -10.43 -0.02 16.40
N GLU A 31 -11.42 0.87 16.39
CA GLU A 31 -11.76 1.69 15.22
C GLU A 31 -10.60 2.65 14.86
N ARG A 32 -9.87 3.11 15.88
CA ARG A 32 -8.68 3.95 15.72
C ARG A 32 -7.52 3.20 15.09
N ASP A 33 -7.25 1.97 15.54
CA ASP A 33 -6.15 1.15 15.03
C ASP A 33 -6.32 0.78 13.55
N GLY A 34 -7.56 0.49 13.11
CA GLY A 34 -7.88 0.24 11.70
C GLY A 34 -7.62 1.43 10.79
N LEU A 35 -7.89 2.66 11.25
CA LEU A 35 -7.59 3.88 10.50
C LEU A 35 -6.08 4.08 10.31
N PHE A 36 -5.27 3.73 11.31
CA PHE A 36 -3.81 3.90 11.24
C PHE A 36 -3.15 2.95 10.25
N VAL A 37 -3.68 1.74 10.05
CA VAL A 37 -3.16 0.80 9.03
C VAL A 37 -3.51 1.27 7.62
N GLY A 38 -4.73 1.80 7.40
CA GLY A 38 -5.12 2.37 6.10
C GLY A 38 -4.28 3.59 5.69
N HIS A 39 -3.81 4.37 6.67
CA HIS A 39 -2.98 5.55 6.46
C HIS A 39 -1.62 5.28 5.79
N TRP A 40 -1.12 4.03 5.81
CA TRP A 40 0.12 3.67 5.13
C TRP A 40 -0.07 3.40 3.63
N ALA A 41 -1.31 3.28 3.14
CA ALA A 41 -1.59 3.01 1.74
C ALA A 41 -1.03 4.09 0.78
N PRO A 42 -1.20 5.41 1.03
CA PRO A 42 -0.57 6.46 0.23
C PRO A 42 0.96 6.31 0.15
N THR A 43 1.62 5.98 1.26
CA THR A 43 3.07 5.77 1.30
C THR A 43 3.50 4.59 0.44
N PHE A 44 2.80 3.46 0.52
CA PHE A 44 3.09 2.29 -0.31
C PHE A 44 2.84 2.54 -1.80
N PHE A 45 1.80 3.29 -2.16
CA PHE A 45 1.54 3.67 -3.54
C PHE A 45 2.61 4.59 -4.12
N ILE A 46 3.05 5.60 -3.36
CA ILE A 46 4.13 6.52 -3.77
C ILE A 46 5.44 5.74 -3.97
N LEU A 47 5.81 4.89 -3.01
CA LEU A 47 7.02 4.07 -3.11
C LEU A 47 6.94 3.08 -4.30
N GLY A 48 5.78 2.48 -4.53
CA GLY A 48 5.52 1.62 -5.68
C GLY A 48 5.75 2.34 -7.01
N LYS A 49 5.21 3.56 -7.14
CA LYS A 49 5.37 4.41 -8.32
C LYS A 49 6.82 4.83 -8.54
N ILE A 50 7.54 5.23 -7.49
CA ILE A 50 8.97 5.56 -7.57
C ILE A 50 9.79 4.34 -8.02
N ALA A 51 9.51 3.16 -7.47
CA ALA A 51 10.19 1.92 -7.84
C ALA A 51 9.89 1.50 -9.28
N GLU A 52 8.67 1.74 -9.76
CA GLU A 52 8.27 1.52 -11.14
C GLU A 52 8.99 2.47 -12.10
N ASP A 53 8.99 3.77 -11.82
CA ASP A 53 9.67 4.79 -12.63
C ASP A 53 11.17 4.51 -12.72
N LYS A 54 11.81 4.15 -11.60
CA LYS A 54 13.23 3.72 -11.59
C LYS A 54 13.47 2.50 -12.49
N ALA A 55 12.58 1.51 -12.45
CA ALA A 55 12.71 0.32 -13.27
C ALA A 55 12.50 0.61 -14.76
N ARG A 56 11.58 1.53 -15.10
CA ARG A 56 11.35 2.00 -16.48
C ARG A 56 12.55 2.79 -17.01
N LEU A 57 13.08 3.74 -16.23
CA LEU A 57 14.25 4.54 -16.60
C LEU A 57 15.50 3.67 -16.81
N ASN A 58 15.74 2.69 -15.93
CA ASN A 58 16.91 1.83 -16.06
C ASN A 58 16.83 0.98 -17.35
N ARG A 59 15.63 0.59 -17.77
CA ARG A 59 15.39 -0.12 -19.03
C ARG A 59 15.66 0.76 -20.25
N SER A 60 15.22 2.03 -20.24
CA SER A 60 15.46 2.94 -21.37
C SER A 60 16.93 3.34 -21.53
N LEU A 61 17.76 3.21 -20.49
CA LEU A 61 19.20 3.46 -20.56
C LEU A 61 19.99 2.25 -21.09
N THR A 62 19.36 1.08 -21.17
CA THR A 62 19.98 -0.18 -21.64
C THR A 62 19.52 -0.60 -23.03
N GLU A 63 18.60 0.16 -23.65
CA GLU A 63 18.16 0.06 -25.05
C GLU A 63 18.88 1.13 -25.89
#